data_AF-M1B6Y2-F1
#
_entry.id   AF-M1B6Y2-F1
#
_cell.length_a   1.000
_cell.length_b   1.000
_cell.length_c   1.000
_cell.angle_alpha   90.00
_cell.angle_beta   90.00
_cell.angle_gamma   90.00
#
_symmetry.space_group_name_H-M   'P 1'
#
loop_
_entity.id
_entity.type
_entity.pdbx_description
1 polymer ?
#
loop_
_entity_poly.entity_id
_entity_poly.type
_entity_poly.pdbx_seq_one_letter_code
_entity_poly.pdbx_strand_id
1 'polypeptide(L)'
;MAIGMKQMSMIIATLGVLSFIFGVIAENKKPAAGTAISGKGVVICKYKSDPTVALGYLSFVFLAASSVAGFLSLFYPYQGKSVPQAALLRNTSFVVFLNIALGTTGLAATLLLWPTITEQLHITRNIHHNLQTDCPTAKTGLLGGGAFLSLDSALFWLVALMLADNAREDYFQETNVKGEPKASYADDEIIKSSA
;
A
#
# COMPACT_ATOMS: atom_id res chain seq x y z
N MET A 1 19.96 4.27 -14.36
CA MET A 1 18.73 3.94 -15.12
C MET A 1 17.60 4.75 -14.52
N ALA A 2 16.94 5.61 -15.30
CA ALA A 2 15.79 6.35 -14.80
C ALA A 2 14.66 5.37 -14.51
N ILE A 3 14.11 5.40 -13.29
CA ILE A 3 13.00 4.50 -12.94
C ILE A 3 11.77 4.94 -13.74
N GLY A 4 11.23 4.05 -14.57
CA GLY A 4 10.02 4.31 -15.34
C GLY A 4 8.75 4.04 -14.52
N MET A 5 7.61 4.61 -14.94
CA MET A 5 6.31 4.37 -14.27
C MET A 5 5.93 2.88 -14.25
N LYS A 6 6.28 2.15 -15.31
CA LYS A 6 6.12 0.68 -15.39
C LYS A 6 6.94 -0.07 -14.33
N GLN A 7 8.12 0.44 -13.96
CA GLN A 7 8.92 -0.19 -12.91
C GLN A 7 8.34 0.11 -11.53
N MET A 8 7.88 1.35 -11.29
CA MET A 8 7.21 1.68 -10.03
C MET A 8 5.91 0.90 -9.85
N SER A 9 5.10 0.73 -10.90
CA SER A 9 3.88 -0.08 -10.82
C SER A 9 4.19 -1.54 -10.50
N MET A 10 5.21 -2.14 -11.11
CA MET A 10 5.67 -3.49 -10.78
C MET A 10 6.16 -3.61 -9.33
N ILE A 11 6.87 -2.60 -8.82
CA ILE A 11 7.32 -2.57 -7.42
C ILE A 11 6.11 -2.51 -6.47
N ILE A 12 5.16 -1.61 -6.70
CA ILE A 12 3.96 -1.47 -5.86
C ILE A 12 3.16 -2.76 -5.87
N ALA A 13 2.95 -3.36 -7.04
CA ALA A 13 2.21 -4.62 -7.19
C ALA A 13 2.90 -5.79 -6.46
N THR A 14 4.21 -5.95 -6.65
CA THR A 14 4.96 -7.04 -6.01
C THR A 14 4.99 -6.89 -4.49
N LEU A 15 5.23 -5.68 -3.96
CA LEU A 15 5.20 -5.42 -2.53
C LEU A 15 3.79 -5.64 -1.94
N GLY A 16 2.74 -5.20 -2.64
CA GLY A 16 1.35 -5.41 -2.22
C GLY A 16 0.96 -6.89 -2.16
N VAL A 17 1.34 -7.68 -3.18
CA VAL A 17 1.10 -9.13 -3.19
C VAL A 17 1.87 -9.84 -2.08
N LEU A 18 3.13 -9.46 -1.83
CA LEU A 18 3.91 -10.01 -0.71
C LEU A 18 3.27 -9.70 0.64
N SER A 19 2.81 -8.45 0.84
CA SER A 19 2.05 -8.05 2.03
C SER A 19 0.83 -8.95 2.27
N PHE A 20 0.04 -9.19 1.21
CA PHE A 20 -1.13 -10.06 1.25
C PHE A 20 -0.77 -11.50 1.61
N ILE A 21 0.22 -12.10 0.94
CA ILE A 21 0.63 -13.49 1.18
C ILE A 21 1.08 -13.66 2.63
N PHE A 22 1.92 -12.77 3.15
CA PHE A 22 2.37 -12.87 4.55
C PHE A 22 1.23 -12.71 5.55
N GLY A 23 0.28 -11.80 5.29
CA GLY A 23 -0.89 -11.62 6.15
C GLY A 23 -1.82 -12.84 6.17
N VAL A 24 -2.06 -13.47 5.01
CA VAL A 24 -2.87 -14.70 4.91
C VAL A 24 -2.16 -15.89 5.57
N ILE A 25 -0.85 -16.04 5.40
CA ILE A 25 -0.08 -17.09 6.07
C ILE A 25 -0.08 -16.87 7.59
N ALA A 26 0.05 -15.62 8.05
CA ALA A 26 0.00 -15.27 9.47
C ALA A 26 -1.33 -15.71 10.11
N GLU A 27 -2.45 -15.47 9.42
CA GLU A 27 -3.78 -15.91 9.87
C GLU A 27 -3.88 -17.45 9.89
N ASN A 28 -3.47 -18.13 8.82
CA ASN A 28 -3.57 -19.61 8.75
C ASN A 28 -2.68 -20.34 9.74
N LYS A 29 -1.55 -19.75 10.13
CA LYS A 29 -0.59 -20.34 11.07
C LYS A 29 -0.90 -20.00 12.53
N LYS A 30 -1.92 -19.18 12.79
CA LYS A 30 -2.29 -18.76 14.13
C LYS A 30 -2.93 -19.91 14.92
N PRO A 31 -2.45 -20.26 16.12
CA PRO A 31 -3.11 -21.27 16.95
C PRO A 31 -4.44 -20.75 17.52
N ALA A 32 -5.40 -21.67 17.67
CA ALA A 32 -6.72 -21.33 18.20
C ALA A 32 -6.69 -20.88 19.68
N ALA A 33 -5.80 -21.45 20.50
CA ALA A 33 -5.62 -21.10 21.90
C ALA A 33 -4.20 -21.44 22.40
N GLY A 34 -3.73 -20.70 23.41
CA GLY A 34 -2.51 -21.07 24.15
C GLY A 34 -2.77 -22.24 25.10
N THR A 35 -1.73 -23.02 25.44
CA THR A 35 -1.85 -24.07 26.45
C THR A 35 -1.64 -23.48 27.84
N ALA A 36 -2.64 -23.59 28.72
CA ALA A 36 -2.52 -23.20 30.12
C ALA A 36 -1.76 -24.28 30.90
N ILE A 37 -0.65 -23.91 31.52
CA ILE A 37 0.10 -24.77 32.44
C ILE A 37 -0.08 -24.23 33.85
N SER A 38 -0.82 -24.94 34.68
CA SER A 38 -1.06 -24.58 36.08
C SER A 38 0.17 -24.88 36.94
N GLY A 39 0.75 -23.85 37.55
CA GLY A 39 1.80 -23.94 38.58
C GLY A 39 1.24 -23.71 40.00
N LYS A 40 2.11 -23.68 41.01
CA LYS A 40 1.72 -23.37 42.40
C LYS A 40 1.22 -21.92 42.52
N GLY A 41 -0.09 -21.69 42.40
CA GLY A 41 -0.74 -20.39 42.57
C GLY A 41 -0.66 -19.44 41.37
N VAL A 42 -0.15 -19.90 40.22
CA VAL A 42 -0.04 -19.12 38.98
C VAL A 42 -0.38 -19.99 37.77
N VAL A 43 -1.00 -19.42 36.74
CA VAL A 43 -1.19 -20.04 35.43
C VAL A 43 -0.18 -19.42 34.47
N ILE A 44 0.64 -20.26 33.85
CA ILE A 44 1.58 -19.84 32.82
C ILE A 44 0.99 -20.22 31.47
N CYS A 45 0.68 -19.22 30.64
CA CYS A 45 0.25 -19.43 29.28
C CYS A 45 1.45 -19.72 28.39
N LYS A 46 1.59 -20.97 27.93
CA LYS A 46 2.55 -21.28 26.87
C LYS A 46 1.90 -21.12 25.51
N TYR A 47 2.35 -20.09 24.81
CA TYR A 47 2.15 -19.94 23.38
C TYR A 47 3.24 -20.73 22.68
N LYS A 48 2.88 -21.57 21.69
CA LYS A 48 3.88 -22.28 20.87
C LYS A 48 4.67 -21.22 20.10
N SER A 49 5.84 -21.55 19.54
CA SER A 49 6.54 -20.59 18.67
C SER A 49 5.67 -20.26 17.46
N ASP A 50 4.88 -19.20 17.58
CA ASP A 50 3.90 -18.78 16.60
C ASP A 50 4.58 -17.76 15.67
N PRO A 51 4.85 -18.11 14.41
CA PRO A 51 5.45 -17.17 13.46
C PRO A 51 4.50 -16.03 13.09
N THR A 52 3.25 -16.06 13.57
CA THR A 52 2.18 -15.08 13.33
C THR A 52 2.63 -13.65 13.62
N VAL A 53 3.33 -13.40 14.72
CA VAL A 53 3.79 -12.04 15.05
C VAL A 53 4.84 -11.55 14.03
N ALA A 54 5.82 -12.39 13.70
CA ALA A 54 6.85 -12.05 12.72
C ALA A 54 6.25 -11.83 11.32
N LEU A 55 5.34 -12.72 10.90
CA LEU A 55 4.65 -12.62 9.61
C LEU A 55 3.73 -11.40 9.53
N GLY A 56 3.06 -11.05 10.64
CA GLY A 56 2.21 -9.86 10.70
C GLY A 56 3.01 -8.56 10.63
N TYR A 57 4.15 -8.46 11.33
CA TYR A 57 5.07 -7.32 11.15
C TYR A 57 5.64 -7.27 9.75
N LEU A 58 6.01 -8.42 9.18
CA LEU A 58 6.54 -8.48 7.82
C LEU A 58 5.50 -7.99 6.80
N SER A 59 4.24 -8.43 6.92
CA SER A 59 3.11 -7.94 6.11
C SER A 59 2.97 -6.42 6.22
N PHE A 60 2.98 -5.87 7.44
CA PHE A 60 2.93 -4.42 7.66
C PHE A 60 4.10 -3.66 7.02
N VAL A 61 5.33 -4.18 7.10
CA VAL A 61 6.50 -3.56 6.47
C VAL A 61 6.34 -3.52 4.95
N PHE A 62 5.83 -4.58 4.33
CA PHE A 62 5.57 -4.61 2.90
C PHE A 62 4.45 -3.65 2.48
N LEU A 63 3.37 -3.53 3.28
CA LEU A 63 2.32 -2.53 3.09
C LEU A 63 2.86 -1.10 3.21
N ALA A 64 3.69 -0.83 4.21
CA ALA A 64 4.30 0.49 4.38
C ALA A 64 5.22 0.81 3.20
N ALA A 65 6.04 -0.15 2.76
CA ALA A 65 6.90 0.00 1.60
C ALA A 65 6.11 0.23 0.31
N SER A 66 5.01 -0.50 0.07
CA SER A 66 4.16 -0.31 -1.11
C SER A 66 3.46 1.05 -1.10
N SER A 67 3.00 1.50 0.07
CA SER A 67 2.37 2.83 0.22
C SER A 67 3.37 3.96 0.02
N VAL A 68 4.58 3.86 0.58
CA VAL A 68 5.65 4.85 0.37
C VAL A 68 6.07 4.87 -1.10
N ALA A 69 6.27 3.71 -1.73
CA ALA A 69 6.57 3.62 -3.16
C ALA A 69 5.43 4.20 -4.01
N GLY A 70 4.18 3.90 -3.66
CA GLY A 70 2.97 4.46 -4.27
C GLY A 70 2.97 5.97 -4.20
N PHE A 71 3.07 6.55 -3.01
CA PHE A 71 3.10 7.99 -2.80
C PHE A 71 4.26 8.67 -3.54
N LEU A 72 5.47 8.13 -3.43
CA LEU A 72 6.64 8.68 -4.14
C LEU A 72 6.46 8.60 -5.65
N SER A 73 5.87 7.53 -6.19
CA SER A 73 5.64 7.36 -7.62
C SER A 73 4.71 8.43 -8.21
N LEU A 74 3.82 9.02 -7.40
CA LEU A 74 2.91 10.10 -7.82
C LEU A 74 3.60 11.45 -7.97
N PHE A 75 4.73 11.67 -7.30
CA PHE A 75 5.46 12.94 -7.33
C PHE A 75 6.86 12.83 -7.94
N TYR A 76 7.29 11.62 -8.27
CA TYR A 76 8.58 11.38 -8.89
C TYR A 76 8.64 12.02 -10.29
N PRO A 77 9.69 12.81 -10.61
CA PRO A 77 9.87 13.38 -11.94
C PRO A 77 10.33 12.29 -12.92
N TYR A 78 9.43 11.83 -13.77
CA TYR A 78 9.78 10.89 -14.83
C TYR A 78 10.39 11.66 -16.01
N GLN A 79 11.48 11.13 -16.57
CA GLN A 79 12.18 11.70 -17.73
C GLN A 79 12.62 13.18 -17.56
N GLY A 80 12.87 13.62 -16.32
CA GLY A 80 13.31 14.98 -16.03
C GLY A 80 12.22 16.06 -16.13
N LYS A 81 10.96 15.67 -16.38
CA LYS A 81 9.81 16.59 -16.39
C LYS A 81 8.95 16.35 -15.16
N SER A 82 8.97 17.29 -14.21
CA SER A 82 8.08 17.29 -13.04
C SER A 82 6.80 18.05 -13.35
N VAL A 83 5.64 17.48 -13.00
CA VAL A 83 4.36 18.22 -13.02
C VAL A 83 4.15 18.87 -11.65
N PRO A 84 3.78 20.17 -11.58
CA PRO A 84 3.50 20.83 -10.32
C PRO A 84 2.37 20.13 -9.57
N GLN A 85 2.56 19.89 -8.27
CA GLN A 85 1.58 19.17 -7.43
C GLN A 85 0.19 19.83 -7.46
N ALA A 86 0.13 21.16 -7.60
CA ALA A 86 -1.10 21.93 -7.74
C ALA A 86 -1.91 21.57 -9.01
N ALA A 87 -1.26 21.14 -10.09
CA ALA A 87 -1.95 20.69 -11.31
C ALA A 87 -2.55 19.29 -11.14
N LEU A 88 -1.81 18.37 -10.49
CA LEU A 88 -2.30 17.03 -10.19
C LEU A 88 -3.47 17.05 -9.19
N LEU A 89 -3.37 17.85 -8.12
CA LEU A 89 -4.40 17.96 -7.09
C LEU A 89 -5.64 18.76 -7.54
N ARG A 90 -5.60 19.40 -8.72
CA ARG A 90 -6.79 20.04 -9.30
C ARG A 90 -7.79 19.03 -9.84
N ASN A 91 -7.33 17.84 -10.22
CA ASN A 91 -8.21 16.78 -10.70
C ASN A 91 -8.91 16.09 -9.53
N THR A 92 -10.22 16.32 -9.40
CA THR A 92 -11.05 15.74 -8.33
C THR A 92 -10.95 14.21 -8.28
N SER A 93 -10.90 13.53 -9.43
CA SER A 93 -10.78 12.07 -9.49
C SER A 93 -9.48 11.59 -8.85
N PHE A 94 -8.35 12.22 -9.19
CA PHE A 94 -7.05 11.88 -8.61
C PHE A 94 -7.04 12.08 -7.09
N VAL A 95 -7.60 13.19 -6.60
CA VAL A 95 -7.68 13.48 -5.16
C VAL A 95 -8.55 12.46 -4.42
N VAL A 96 -9.69 12.06 -4.99
CA VAL A 96 -10.57 11.05 -4.38
C VAL A 96 -9.84 9.71 -4.25
N PHE A 97 -9.21 9.22 -5.32
CA PHE A 97 -8.47 7.96 -5.28
C PHE A 97 -7.26 8.01 -4.33
N LEU A 98 -6.57 9.15 -4.24
CA LEU A 98 -5.48 9.35 -3.29
C LEU A 98 -5.97 9.24 -1.84
N ASN A 99 -7.11 9.85 -1.51
CA ASN A 99 -7.69 9.76 -0.16
C ASN A 99 -8.17 8.34 0.17
N ILE A 100 -8.78 7.65 -0.80
CA ILE A 100 -9.19 6.25 -0.63
C ILE A 100 -7.96 5.37 -0.42
N ALA A 101 -6.89 5.54 -1.19
CA ALA A 101 -5.64 4.81 -1.02
C ALA A 101 -5.03 5.05 0.37
N LEU A 102 -4.99 6.29 0.85
CA LEU A 102 -4.49 6.62 2.20
C LEU A 102 -5.38 6.02 3.30
N GLY A 103 -6.70 6.16 3.18
CA GLY A 103 -7.66 5.63 4.15
C GLY A 103 -7.62 4.09 4.24
N THR A 104 -7.62 3.41 3.09
CA THR A 104 -7.51 1.94 3.04
C THR A 104 -6.17 1.45 3.56
N THR A 105 -5.06 2.14 3.27
CA THR A 105 -3.75 1.83 3.85
C THR A 105 -3.77 1.95 5.38
N GLY A 106 -4.34 3.02 5.92
CA GLY A 106 -4.43 3.23 7.38
C GLY A 106 -5.30 2.18 8.07
N LEU A 107 -6.42 1.80 7.45
CA LEU A 107 -7.27 0.72 7.95
C LEU A 107 -6.55 -0.63 7.89
N ALA A 108 -5.91 -0.96 6.77
CA ALA A 108 -5.10 -2.17 6.64
C ALA A 108 -3.99 -2.24 7.70
N ALA A 109 -3.26 -1.14 7.90
CA ALA A 109 -2.24 -1.03 8.93
C ALA A 109 -2.81 -1.27 10.33
N THR A 110 -3.97 -0.71 10.64
CA THR A 110 -4.63 -0.90 11.94
C THR A 110 -5.05 -2.35 12.14
N LEU A 111 -5.65 -2.99 11.14
CA LEU A 111 -6.07 -4.39 11.22
C LEU A 111 -4.91 -5.38 11.26
N LEU A 112 -3.72 -5.02 10.74
CA LEU A 112 -2.50 -5.83 10.86
C LEU A 112 -1.77 -5.59 12.20
N LEU A 113 -1.62 -4.33 12.62
CA LEU A 113 -0.87 -3.96 13.83
C LEU A 113 -1.62 -4.29 15.12
N TRP A 114 -2.94 -4.12 15.16
CA TRP A 114 -3.72 -4.39 16.36
C TRP A 114 -3.62 -5.85 16.85
N PRO A 115 -3.91 -6.88 16.02
CA PRO A 115 -3.77 -8.27 16.44
C PRO A 115 -2.31 -8.67 16.69
N THR A 116 -1.34 -8.15 15.92
CA THR A 116 0.08 -8.46 16.14
C THR A 116 0.61 -7.92 17.46
N ILE A 117 0.28 -6.67 17.81
CA ILE A 117 0.70 -6.05 19.08
C ILE A 117 0.01 -6.75 20.25
N THR A 118 -1.28 -7.06 20.15
CA THR A 118 -2.00 -7.78 21.22
C THR A 118 -1.44 -9.19 21.42
N GLU A 119 -1.13 -9.92 20.35
CA GLU A 119 -0.48 -11.24 20.44
C GLU A 119 0.93 -11.16 21.03
N GLN A 120 1.73 -10.16 20.62
CA GLN A 120 3.03 -9.89 21.25
C GLN A 120 2.89 -9.59 22.74
N LEU A 121 1.87 -8.82 23.14
CA LEU A 121 1.61 -8.47 24.53
C LEU A 121 1.23 -9.71 25.35
N HIS A 122 0.39 -10.60 24.81
CA HIS A 122 0.02 -11.86 25.45
C HIS A 122 1.23 -12.78 25.65
N ILE A 123 2.13 -12.88 24.66
CA ILE A 123 3.37 -13.66 24.78
C ILE A 123 4.29 -13.07 25.85
N THR A 124 4.39 -11.74 25.92
CA THR A 124 5.27 -11.04 26.88
C THR A 124 4.72 -11.07 28.30
N ARG A 125 3.39 -11.05 28.47
CA ARG A 125 2.68 -11.08 29.76
C ARG A 125 2.02 -12.43 30.00
N ASN A 126 2.82 -13.48 30.02
CA ASN A 126 2.37 -14.88 30.07
C ASN A 126 2.10 -15.44 31.48
N ILE A 127 2.34 -14.68 32.55
CA ILE A 127 2.12 -15.10 33.94
C ILE A 127 0.84 -14.45 34.46
N HIS A 128 -0.13 -15.27 34.84
CA HIS A 128 -1.36 -14.83 35.47
C HIS A 128 -1.48 -15.39 36.89
N HIS A 129 -1.75 -14.53 37.86
CA HIS A 129 -1.95 -14.91 39.27
C HIS A 129 -3.36 -15.45 39.57
N ASN A 130 -4.22 -15.55 38.56
CA ASN A 130 -5.59 -16.04 38.71
C ASN A 130 -5.72 -17.42 38.07
N LEU A 131 -6.08 -18.43 38.88
CA LEU A 131 -6.22 -19.83 38.51
C LEU A 131 -7.36 -20.12 37.51
N GLN A 132 -8.28 -19.17 37.28
CA GLN A 132 -9.37 -19.30 36.31
C GLN A 132 -9.10 -18.59 34.97
N THR A 133 -7.88 -18.13 34.72
CA THR A 133 -7.57 -17.35 33.52
C THR A 133 -7.38 -18.27 32.32
N ASP A 134 -8.27 -18.16 31.33
CA ASP A 134 -8.04 -18.73 29.99
C ASP A 134 -6.84 -18.03 29.33
N CYS A 135 -6.15 -18.73 28.44
CA CYS A 135 -5.02 -18.20 27.66
C CYS A 135 -5.50 -17.74 26.26
N PRO A 136 -6.13 -16.55 26.12
CA PRO A 136 -6.63 -16.10 24.85
C PRO A 136 -5.46 -15.79 23.90
N THR A 137 -5.73 -15.98 22.61
CA THR A 137 -4.91 -15.48 21.51
C THR A 137 -5.67 -14.32 20.85
N ALA A 138 -5.01 -13.54 19.98
CA ALA A 138 -5.67 -12.42 19.29
C ALA A 138 -6.89 -12.89 18.47
N LYS A 139 -7.85 -12.00 18.18
CA LYS A 139 -9.08 -12.38 17.47
C LYS A 139 -8.78 -12.90 16.06
N THR A 140 -9.25 -14.11 15.75
CA THR A 140 -9.11 -14.72 14.42
C THR A 140 -9.91 -13.95 13.37
N GLY A 141 -9.41 -13.93 12.13
CA GLY A 141 -9.98 -13.26 10.97
C GLY A 141 -9.52 -11.82 10.79
N LEU A 142 -8.93 -11.20 11.81
CA LEU A 142 -8.51 -9.79 11.74
C LEU A 142 -7.24 -9.61 10.90
N LEU A 143 -6.26 -10.53 10.99
CA LEU A 143 -5.05 -10.50 10.17
C LEU A 143 -5.39 -10.80 8.71
N GLY A 144 -6.26 -11.77 8.47
CA GLY A 144 -6.78 -12.07 7.12
C GLY A 144 -7.49 -10.86 6.50
N GLY A 145 -8.37 -10.18 7.26
CA GLY A 145 -9.03 -8.96 6.80
C GLY A 145 -8.05 -7.81 6.51
N GLY A 146 -7.06 -7.61 7.39
CA GLY A 146 -5.98 -6.64 7.17
C GLY A 146 -5.15 -6.96 5.92
N ALA A 147 -4.89 -8.23 5.64
CA ALA A 147 -4.18 -8.68 4.45
C ALA A 147 -4.96 -8.33 3.17
N PHE A 148 -6.27 -8.57 3.14
CA PHE A 148 -7.12 -8.19 2.01
C PHE A 148 -7.14 -6.68 1.80
N LEU A 149 -7.32 -5.89 2.87
CA LEU A 149 -7.26 -4.42 2.75
C LEU A 149 -5.88 -3.92 2.30
N SER A 150 -4.80 -4.64 2.63
CA SER A 150 -3.45 -4.31 2.16
C SER A 150 -3.31 -4.48 0.65
N LEU A 151 -3.96 -5.51 0.08
CA LEU A 151 -4.02 -5.75 -1.36
C LEU A 151 -4.86 -4.66 -2.05
N ASP A 152 -6.03 -4.36 -1.50
CA ASP A 152 -6.93 -3.31 -2.03
C ASP A 152 -6.24 -1.94 -2.02
N SER A 153 -5.54 -1.60 -0.93
CA SER A 153 -4.71 -0.40 -0.85
C SER A 153 -3.68 -0.36 -1.98
N ALA A 154 -2.94 -1.44 -2.23
CA ALA A 154 -1.96 -1.50 -3.31
C ALA A 154 -2.61 -1.30 -4.69
N LEU A 155 -3.80 -1.85 -4.92
CA LEU A 155 -4.58 -1.62 -6.15
C LEU A 155 -4.98 -0.15 -6.29
N PHE A 156 -5.46 0.50 -5.23
CA PHE A 156 -5.79 1.92 -5.26
C PHE A 156 -4.56 2.80 -5.51
N TRP A 157 -3.38 2.44 -4.99
CA TRP A 157 -2.12 3.11 -5.33
C TRP A 157 -1.76 2.97 -6.81
N LEU A 158 -1.99 1.79 -7.41
CA LEU A 158 -1.77 1.58 -8.85
C LEU A 158 -2.74 2.40 -9.71
N VAL A 159 -4.02 2.46 -9.33
CA VAL A 159 -5.02 3.30 -10.01
C VAL A 159 -4.65 4.77 -9.90
N ALA A 160 -4.23 5.24 -8.73
CA ALA A 160 -3.76 6.61 -8.54
C ALA A 160 -2.54 6.92 -9.41
N LEU A 161 -1.60 5.98 -9.55
CA LEU A 161 -0.44 6.12 -10.44
C LEU A 161 -0.85 6.22 -11.91
N MET A 162 -1.81 5.40 -12.36
CA MET A 162 -2.34 5.46 -13.72
C MET A 162 -3.07 6.78 -14.00
N LEU A 163 -3.89 7.25 -13.06
CA LEU A 163 -4.57 8.54 -13.19
C LEU A 163 -3.59 9.72 -13.19
N ALA A 164 -2.53 9.63 -12.39
CA ALA A 164 -1.46 10.62 -12.40
C ALA A 164 -0.71 10.64 -13.73
N ASP A 165 -0.50 9.49 -14.36
CA ASP A 165 0.13 9.40 -15.68
C ASP A 165 -0.71 10.12 -16.74
N ASN A 166 -2.00 9.79 -16.83
CA ASN A 166 -2.92 10.45 -17.76
C ASN A 166 -2.98 11.97 -17.52
N ALA A 167 -3.11 12.40 -16.26
CA ALA A 167 -3.16 13.83 -15.92
C ALA A 167 -1.86 14.57 -16.25
N ARG A 168 -0.70 13.89 -16.21
CA ARG A 168 0.59 14.47 -16.63
C ARG A 168 0.64 14.61 -18.14
N GLU A 169 0.19 13.60 -18.87
CA GLU A 169 0.13 13.65 -20.33
C GLU A 169 -0.75 14.82 -20.80
N ASP A 170 -1.94 14.97 -20.23
CA ASP A 170 -2.85 16.10 -20.51
C ASP A 170 -2.18 17.45 -20.21
N TYR A 171 -1.51 17.57 -19.06
CA TYR A 171 -0.79 18.80 -18.69
C TYR A 171 0.33 19.15 -19.67
N PHE A 172 1.10 18.16 -20.12
CA PHE A 172 2.17 18.38 -21.10
C PHE A 172 1.63 18.68 -22.49
N GLN A 173 0.52 18.06 -22.91
CA GLN A 173 -0.14 18.40 -24.17
C GLN A 173 -0.65 19.85 -24.14
N GLU A 174 -1.34 20.27 -23.08
CA GLU A 174 -1.82 21.65 -22.95
C GLU A 174 -0.69 22.69 -22.93
N THR A 175 0.43 22.39 -22.27
CA THR A 175 1.58 23.32 -22.18
C THR A 175 2.36 23.41 -23.48
N ASN A 176 2.50 22.32 -24.25
CA ASN A 176 3.09 22.39 -25.59
C ASN A 176 2.20 23.21 -26.55
N VAL A 177 0.87 23.04 -26.50
CA VAL A 177 -0.08 23.82 -27.33
C VAL A 177 -0.10 25.30 -26.97
N LYS A 178 0.13 25.66 -25.70
CA LYS A 178 0.22 27.07 -25.25
C LYS A 178 1.62 27.67 -25.36
N GLY A 179 2.64 26.86 -25.64
CA GLY A 179 4.05 27.23 -25.70
C GLY A 179 4.61 27.48 -27.11
N GLU A 180 3.83 27.19 -28.16
CA GLU A 180 4.20 27.53 -29.53
C GLU A 180 3.54 28.86 -29.94
N PRO A 181 4.28 29.90 -30.39
CA PRO A 181 3.66 30.92 -31.20
C PRO A 181 3.15 30.19 -32.44
N LYS A 182 1.85 30.30 -32.74
CA LYS A 182 1.29 29.84 -34.01
C LYS A 182 2.15 30.42 -35.14
N ALA A 183 3.08 29.64 -35.67
CA ALA A 183 3.73 29.94 -36.92
C ALA A 183 2.62 29.85 -37.97
N SER A 184 2.20 31.01 -38.45
CA SER A 184 1.45 31.16 -39.68
C SER A 184 2.17 30.37 -40.77
N TYR A 185 1.58 29.26 -41.18
CA TYR A 185 1.76 28.73 -42.53
C TYR A 185 0.41 28.88 -43.24
N ALA A 186 0.19 30.10 -43.73
CA ALA A 186 -0.55 30.31 -44.96
C ALA A 186 0.48 30.62 -46.04
N ASP A 187 0.28 29.98 -47.19
CA ASP A 187 0.86 30.23 -48.51
C ASP A 187 2.31 29.79 -48.77
N ASP A 188 2.45 28.57 -49.30
CA ASP A 188 3.34 28.29 -50.45
C ASP A 188 2.99 26.94 -51.12
N GLU A 189 1.74 26.79 -51.59
CA GLU A 189 1.37 25.70 -52.49
C GLU A 189 0.49 26.20 -53.65
N ILE A 190 0.95 27.24 -54.34
CA ILE A 190 0.59 27.49 -55.74
C ILE A 190 1.89 27.77 -56.50
N ILE A 191 2.02 27.17 -57.69
CA ILE A 191 3.10 27.31 -58.69
C ILE A 191 4.26 26.31 -58.56
N LYS A 192 3.98 25.03 -58.85
CA LYS A 192 4.89 24.15 -59.63
C LYS A 192 4.12 23.00 -60.31
N SER A 193 3.27 23.36 -61.27
CA SER A 193 2.82 22.43 -62.31
C SER A 193 2.51 23.21 -63.59
N SER A 194 3.57 23.69 -64.24
CA SER A 194 3.60 23.96 -65.68
C SER A 194 4.75 23.16 -66.25
N ALA A 195 4.43 21.97 -66.73
CA ALA A 195 5.13 21.20 -67.76
C ALA A 195 4.13 20.16 -68.28
#